data_AF-A0AAW9LH95-F1
#
_entry.id   AF-A0AAW9LH95-F1
#
_cell.length_a   1.000
_cell.length_b   1.000
_cell.length_c   1.000
_cell.angle_alpha   90.00
_cell.angle_beta   90.00
_cell.angle_gamma   90.00
#
_symmetry.space_group_name_H-M   'P 1'
#
loop_
_entity.id
_entity.type
_entity.pdbx_description
1 polymer ?
#
loop_
_entity_poly.entity_id
_entity_poly.type
_entity_poly.pdbx_seq_one_letter_code
_entity_poly.pdbx_strand_id
1 'polypeptide(L)' 'MRYLIFANTPAHVHLYRNVVPALEDRGHDVLILGRDYGCTKALLDYFELPYRIYGGRTRASSRYW' A
#
# COMPACT_ATOMS: atom_id res chain seq x y z
N MET A 1 -9.00 -17.19 -2.56
CA MET A 1 -7.81 -17.07 -3.45
C MET A 1 -6.90 -15.97 -2.93
N ARG A 2 -5.62 -15.90 -3.36
CA ARG A 2 -4.66 -14.88 -2.93
C ARG A 2 -4.42 -13.85 -4.04
N TYR A 3 -4.61 -12.57 -3.75
CA TYR A 3 -4.39 -11.45 -4.67
C TYR A 3 -3.22 -10.57 -4.21
N LEU A 4 -2.36 -10.22 -5.15
CA LEU A 4 -1.29 -9.23 -4.97
C LEU A 4 -1.55 -8.05 -5.92
N ILE A 5 -1.67 -6.84 -5.36
CA ILE A 5 -2.03 -5.64 -6.12
C ILE A 5 -0.93 -4.59 -6.00
N PHE A 6 -0.56 -3.93 -7.09
CA PHE A 6 0.46 -2.87 -7.08
C PHE A 6 -0.15 -1.47 -7.03
N ALA A 7 0.15 -0.73 -5.96
CA ALA A 7 -0.16 0.68 -5.84
C ALA A 7 1.09 1.53 -6.17
N ASN A 8 1.29 1.81 -7.45
CA ASN A 8 2.43 2.58 -7.94
C ASN A 8 2.31 4.10 -7.70
N THR A 9 1.07 4.59 -7.56
CA THR A 9 0.74 6.01 -7.33
C THR A 9 -0.36 6.13 -6.27
N PRO A 10 -0.49 7.31 -5.61
CA PRO A 10 -1.56 7.57 -4.66
C PRO A 10 -2.97 7.36 -5.23
N ALA A 11 -3.18 7.64 -6.52
CA ALA A 11 -4.47 7.48 -7.18
C ALA A 11 -4.99 6.05 -7.13
N HIS A 12 -4.10 5.05 -7.18
CA HIS A 12 -4.49 3.64 -7.07
C HIS A 12 -5.11 3.30 -5.71
N VAL A 13 -4.69 3.97 -4.63
CA VAL A 13 -5.22 3.71 -3.28
C VAL A 13 -6.72 4.06 -3.21
N HIS A 14 -7.14 5.13 -3.90
CA HIS A 14 -8.55 5.52 -3.97
C HIS A 14 -9.43 4.51 -4.73
N LEU A 15 -8.86 3.74 -5.64
CA LEU A 15 -9.56 2.61 -6.27
C LEU A 15 -9.60 1.41 -5.32
N TYR A 16 -8.46 1.04 -4.74
CA TYR A 16 -8.33 -0.20 -3.98
C TYR A 16 -9.06 -0.19 -2.64
N ARG A 17 -9.34 0.99 -2.05
CA ARG A 17 -10.22 1.07 -0.86
C ARG A 17 -11.61 0.46 -1.05
N ASN A 18 -12.09 0.35 -2.29
CA ASN A 18 -13.37 -0.30 -2.59
C ASN A 18 -13.17 -1.76 -3.05
N VAL A 19 -12.05 -2.05 -3.72
CA VAL A 19 -11.77 -3.38 -4.27
C VAL A 19 -11.40 -4.38 -3.17
N VAL A 20 -10.60 -3.95 -2.20
CA VAL A 20 -10.10 -4.85 -1.13
C VAL A 20 -11.25 -5.43 -0.31
N PRO A 21 -12.16 -4.63 0.28
CA PRO A 21 -13.27 -5.18 1.07
C PRO A 21 -14.16 -6.11 0.25
N ALA A 22 -14.43 -5.75 -1.01
CA ALA A 22 -15.25 -6.59 -1.89
C ALA A 22 -14.60 -7.94 -2.27
N LEU A 23 -13.27 -8.07 -2.17
CA LEU A 23 -12.56 -9.34 -2.34
C LEU A 23 -12.51 -10.12 -1.02
N GLU A 24 -12.27 -9.44 0.09
CA GLU A 24 -12.27 -10.05 1.43
C GLU A 24 -13.64 -10.61 1.80
N ASP A 25 -14.74 -9.90 1.51
CA ASP A 25 -16.13 -10.35 1.71
C ASP A 25 -16.46 -11.64 0.94
N ARG A 26 -15.70 -11.93 -0.14
CA ARG A 26 -15.83 -13.16 -0.94
C ARG A 26 -14.89 -14.28 -0.48
N GLY A 27 -14.19 -14.09 0.65
CA GLY A 27 -13.25 -15.06 1.21
C GLY A 27 -11.88 -15.08 0.52
N HIS A 28 -11.47 -13.97 -0.10
CA HIS A 28 -10.13 -13.84 -0.67
C HIS A 28 -9.16 -13.14 0.29
N ASP A 29 -7.87 -13.49 0.17
CA ASP A 29 -6.76 -12.87 0.91
C ASP A 29 -6.07 -11.87 -0.03
N VAL A 30 -5.86 -10.63 0.41
CA VAL A 30 -5.38 -9.53 -0.43
C VAL A 30 -4.20 -8.83 0.22
N LEU A 31 -3.16 -8.56 -0.57
CA LEU A 31 -2.03 -7.73 -0.18
C LEU A 31 -1.75 -6.66 -1.24
N ILE A 32 -1.56 -5.42 -0.80
CA ILE A 32 -1.10 -4.32 -1.65
C ILE A 32 0.41 -4.14 -1.50
N LEU A 33 1.15 -4.13 -2.62
CA LEU A 33 2.50 -3.60 -2.70
C LEU A 33 2.44 -2.12 -3.07
N GLY A 34 2.60 -1.25 -2.07
CA GLY A 34 2.64 0.19 -2.24
C GLY A 34 4.05 0.66 -2.57
N ARG A 35 4.19 1.49 -3.61
CA ARG A 35 5.47 2.15 -3.89
C ARG A 35 5.73 3.23 -2.84
N ASP A 36 6.96 3.36 -2.37
CA ASP A 36 7.41 4.51 -1.60
C ASP A 36 7.43 5.76 -2.50
N TYR A 37 6.27 6.41 -2.62
CA TYR A 37 6.06 7.54 -3.51
C TYR A 37 4.97 8.46 -3.00
N GLY A 38 5.32 9.73 -2.74
CA GLY A 38 4.39 10.76 -2.30
C GLY A 38 3.63 10.35 -1.02
N CYS A 39 2.31 10.52 -1.03
CA CYS A 39 1.43 10.18 0.09
C CYS A 39 0.90 8.72 0.07
N THR A 40 1.45 7.82 -0.75
CA THR A 40 0.93 6.45 -0.92
C THR A 40 0.83 5.70 0.42
N LYS A 41 1.90 5.70 1.23
CA LYS A 41 1.88 5.04 2.55
C LYS A 41 0.84 5.64 3.48
N ALA A 42 0.78 6.97 3.57
CA ALA A 42 -0.17 7.67 4.44
C ALA A 42 -1.63 7.37 4.05
N LEU A 43 -1.94 7.25 2.76
CA LEU A 43 -3.27 6.86 2.31
C LEU A 43 -3.58 5.40 2.61
N LEU A 44 -2.63 4.49 2.43
CA LEU A 44 -2.80 3.08 2.76
C LEU A 44 -3.05 2.89 4.27
N ASP A 45 -2.33 3.63 5.12
CA ASP A 45 -2.56 3.69 6.56
C ASP A 45 -3.95 4.25 6.89
N TYR A 46 -4.32 5.38 6.27
CA TYR A 46 -5.59 6.07 6.52
C TYR A 46 -6.83 5.22 6.17
N PHE A 47 -6.75 4.43 5.10
CA PHE A 47 -7.83 3.52 4.69
C PHE A 47 -7.71 2.11 5.30
N GLU A 48 -6.75 1.89 6.21
CA GLU A 48 -6.53 0.62 6.90
C GLU A 48 -6.38 -0.58 5.95
N LEU A 49 -5.74 -0.37 4.79
CA LEU A 49 -5.59 -1.41 3.78
C LEU A 49 -4.42 -2.35 4.11
N PRO A 50 -4.49 -3.64 3.77
CA PRO A 50 -3.38 -4.57 3.96
C PRO A 50 -2.26 -4.26 2.96
N TYR A 51 -1.11 -3.75 3.42
CA TYR A 51 -0.02 -3.37 2.53
C TYR A 51 1.39 -3.71 3.01
N ARG A 52 2.32 -3.74 2.05
CA ARG A 52 3.77 -3.60 2.26
C ARG A 52 4.32 -2.53 1.34
N ILE A 53 5.34 -1.79 1.80
CA ILE A 53 6.02 -0.78 0.97
C ILE A 53 7.23 -1.39 0.27
N TYR A 54 7.42 -1.02 -0.99
CA TYR A 54 8.61 -1.32 -1.77
C TYR A 54 9.21 -0.06 -2.39
N GLY A 55 10.47 -0.15 -2.83
CA GLY A 55 11.16 0.97 -3.48
C GLY A 55 11.59 2.08 -2.53
N GLY A 56 11.50 1.84 -1.21
CA GLY A 56 12.00 2.78 -0.21
C GLY A 56 13.52 2.85 -0.22
N ARG A 57 14.05 4.05 0.01
CA ARG A 57 15.47 4.23 0.30
C ARG A 57 15.64 4.17 1.80
N THR A 58 16.47 3.26 2.29
CA THR A 58 16.98 3.37 3.66
C THR A 58 17.75 4.68 3.74
N ARG A 59 17.18 5.70 4.37
CA ARG A 59 17.97 6.87 4.78
C ARG A 59 18.96 6.34 5.80
N ALA A 60 20.22 6.17 5.40
CA ALA A 60 21.30 6.09 6.38
C ALA A 60 21.12 7.32 7.27
N SER A 61 20.91 7.10 8.57
CA SER A 61 20.84 8.19 9.52
C SER A 61 22.14 8.98 9.38
N SER A 62 22.05 10.20 8.84
CA SER A 62 23.13 11.17 8.97
C SER A 62 23.23 11.50 10.45
N ARG A 63 23.98 10.67 11.20
CA ARG A 63 24.69 11.14 12.38
C ARG A 63 25.78 12.04 11.80
N TYR A 64 25.49 13.31 11.59
CA TYR A 64 26.37 14.47 11.67
C TYR A 64 25.51 15.67 11.22
N TRP A 65 25.55 16.68 12.07
CA TRP A 65 25.03 18.05 12.00
C TRP A 65 24.46 18.52 10.66
#